data_AF-A0A0K8RK20-F1
#
_entry.id   AF-A0A0K8RK20-F1
#
_cell.length_a   1.000
_cell.length_b   1.000
_cell.length_c   1.000
_cell.angle_alpha   90.00
_cell.angle_beta   90.00
_cell.angle_gamma   90.00
#
_symmetry.space_group_name_H-M   'P 1'
#
loop_
_entity.id
_entity.type
_entity.pdbx_description
1 polymer ?
#
loop_
_entity_poly.entity_id
_entity_poly.type
_entity_poly.pdbx_seq_one_letter_code
_entity_poly.pdbx_strand_id
1 'polypeptide(L)'
;MSMREVDEQMLNVQNKNSSYFVEWIPNNVKTAVCDIPPRGLKMSATFIGNSTAIQELFKRISEQFTAMFRRKAFLHWYTGEGMDEIGSFTVGLVVPNY
;
A
#
# COMPACT_ATOMS: atom_id res chain seq x y z
N MET A 1 28.88 -4.43 -0.01
CA MET A 1 28.20 -4.39 -1.31
C MET A 1 28.42 -3.00 -1.85
N SER A 2 28.97 -2.88 -3.05
CA SER A 2 29.21 -1.57 -3.66
C SER A 2 27.90 -0.99 -4.22
N MET A 3 27.83 0.34 -4.36
CA MET A 3 26.67 1.01 -4.97
C MET A 3 26.40 0.46 -6.38
N ARG A 4 27.47 0.16 -7.14
CA ARG A 4 27.39 -0.45 -8.47
C ARG A 4 26.68 -1.81 -8.47
N GLU A 5 27.00 -2.68 -7.52
CA GLU A 5 26.35 -3.99 -7.40
C GLU A 5 24.85 -3.83 -7.09
N VAL A 6 24.49 -2.86 -6.25
CA VAL A 6 23.07 -2.56 -5.93
C VAL A 6 22.32 -2.11 -7.18
N ASP A 7 22.89 -1.20 -7.96
CA ASP A 7 22.27 -0.68 -9.17
C ASP A 7 22.10 -1.76 -10.25
N GLU A 8 23.11 -2.63 -10.42
CA GLU A 8 23.03 -3.76 -11.35
C GLU A 8 21.91 -4.75 -10.97
N GLN A 9 21.79 -5.07 -9.68
CA GLN A 9 20.68 -5.93 -9.22
C GLN A 9 19.32 -5.26 -9.41
N MET A 10 19.21 -3.95 -9.16
CA MET A 10 17.95 -3.23 -9.33
C MET A 10 17.52 -3.14 -10.80
N LEU A 11 18.48 -2.97 -11.71
CA LEU A 11 18.24 -3.01 -13.15
C LEU A 11 17.79 -4.41 -13.60
N ASN A 12 18.43 -5.46 -13.09
CA ASN A 12 18.08 -6.85 -13.40
C ASN A 12 16.63 -7.18 -12.96
N VAL A 13 16.22 -6.73 -11.77
CA VAL A 13 14.85 -6.92 -11.26
C VAL A 13 13.83 -6.21 -12.16
N GLN A 14 14.09 -4.95 -12.53
CA GLN A 14 13.20 -4.19 -13.42
C GLN A 14 13.10 -4.83 -14.80
N ASN A 15 14.22 -5.25 -15.40
CA ASN A 15 14.22 -5.84 -16.74
C ASN A 15 13.50 -7.19 -16.79
N LYS A 16 13.73 -8.06 -15.79
CA LYS A 16 13.08 -9.38 -15.74
C LYS A 16 11.58 -9.32 -15.48
N ASN A 17 11.13 -8.24 -14.83
CA ASN A 17 9.75 -8.10 -14.36
C ASN A 17 9.11 -6.82 -14.92
N SER A 18 9.51 -6.39 -16.12
CA SER A 18 9.16 -5.07 -16.67
C SER A 18 7.64 -4.83 -16.71
N SER A 19 6.85 -5.88 -16.93
CA SER A 19 5.38 -5.82 -16.93
C SER A 19 4.76 -5.42 -15.59
N TYR A 20 5.47 -5.53 -14.47
CA TYR A 20 5.01 -5.08 -13.15
C TYR A 20 5.31 -3.60 -12.87
N PHE A 21 6.12 -2.95 -13.71
CA PHE A 21 6.44 -1.54 -13.60
C PHE A 21 5.68 -0.76 -14.68
N VAL A 22 5.00 0.31 -14.28
CA VAL A 22 4.21 1.11 -15.21
C VAL A 22 5.12 1.86 -16.19
N GLU A 23 4.84 1.75 -17.49
CA GLU A 23 5.65 2.37 -18.55
C GLU A 23 5.49 3.89 -18.64
N TRP A 24 4.35 4.42 -18.20
CA TRP A 24 4.04 5.85 -18.27
C TRP A 24 4.75 6.69 -17.19
N ILE A 25 5.42 6.06 -16.22
CA ILE A 25 6.38 6.73 -15.32
C ILE A 25 7.78 6.19 -15.61
N PRO A 26 8.62 6.90 -16.39
CA PRO A 26 9.98 6.45 -16.67
C PRO A 26 10.85 6.55 -15.40
N ASN A 27 11.79 5.60 -15.25
CA ASN A 27 12.75 5.55 -14.14
C ASN A 27 12.09 5.64 -12.74
N ASN A 28 10.96 4.94 -12.56
CA ASN A 28 10.10 4.97 -11.37
C ASN A 28 10.67 4.23 -10.15
N VAL A 29 11.80 3.52 -10.29
CA VAL A 29 12.53 2.90 -9.18
C VAL A 29 13.77 3.73 -8.86
N LYS A 30 13.96 4.03 -7.57
CA LYS A 30 15.14 4.74 -7.04
C LYS A 30 15.75 3.95 -5.90
N THR A 31 17.07 3.94 -5.85
CA THR A 31 17.89 3.27 -4.84
C THR A 31 18.64 4.30 -4.02
N ALA A 32 18.80 4.01 -2.73
CA ALA A 32 19.65 4.77 -1.82
C ALA A 32 20.41 3.78 -0.93
N VAL A 33 21.67 4.09 -0.63
CA VAL A 33 22.54 3.26 0.21
C VAL A 33 22.97 4.08 1.42
N CYS A 34 22.91 3.47 2.60
CA CYS A 34 23.37 4.04 3.85
C CYS A 34 24.50 3.17 4.42
N ASP A 35 25.62 3.78 4.77
CA ASP A 35 26.79 3.08 5.32
C ASP A 35 26.60 2.63 6.78
N ILE A 36 25.59 3.17 7.47
CA ILE A 36 25.28 2.84 8.86
C ILE A 36 24.14 1.81 8.88
N PRO A 37 24.40 0.53 9.21
CA PRO A 37 23.36 -0.48 9.28
C PRO A 37 22.54 -0.35 10.57
N PRO A 38 21.32 -0.92 10.60
CA PRO A 38 20.54 -1.03 11.83
C PRO A 38 21.23 -1.93 12.85
N ARG A 39 20.90 -1.71 14.13
CA ARG A 39 21.50 -2.44 15.26
C ARG A 39 21.33 -3.96 15.12
N GLY A 40 22.43 -4.70 15.27
CA GLY A 40 22.42 -6.16 15.27
C GLY A 40 22.45 -6.81 13.88
N LEU A 41 22.46 -6.02 12.80
CA LEU A 41 22.55 -6.52 11.43
C LEU A 41 23.79 -5.97 10.73
N LYS A 42 24.37 -6.78 9.84
CA LYS A 42 25.48 -6.36 8.97
C LYS A 42 25.00 -5.72 7.65
N MET A 43 23.76 -5.99 7.27
CA MET A 43 23.12 -5.51 6.04
C MET A 43 21.60 -5.59 6.18
N SER A 44 20.89 -4.64 5.60
CA SER A 44 19.43 -4.63 5.52
C SER A 44 18.98 -3.86 4.29
N ALA A 45 17.78 -4.16 3.79
CA ALA A 45 17.12 -3.38 2.76
C ALA A 45 15.70 -3.03 3.24
N THR A 46 15.23 -1.82 2.91
CA THR A 46 13.84 -1.41 3.10
C THR A 46 13.27 -1.05 1.75
N PHE A 47 12.11 -1.61 1.41
CA PHE A 47 11.41 -1.34 0.16
C PHE A 47 10.18 -0.49 0.44
N ILE A 48 10.06 0.63 -0.28
CA ILE A 48 8.88 1.51 -0.25
C ILE A 48 8.27 1.46 -1.64
N GLY A 49 7.17 0.72 -1.76
CA GLY A 49 6.46 0.54 -3.03
C GLY A 49 5.12 1.26 -3.03
N ASN A 50 4.88 2.10 -4.04
CA ASN A 50 3.53 2.54 -4.39
C ASN A 50 2.98 1.58 -5.45
N SER A 51 2.25 0.55 -5.02
CA SER A 51 1.73 -0.51 -5.87
C SER A 51 0.21 -0.50 -5.88
N THR A 52 -0.38 -0.73 -7.06
CA THR A 52 -1.84 -0.92 -7.20
C THR A 52 -2.36 -2.12 -6.41
N ALA A 53 -1.49 -3.06 -6.00
CA ALA A 53 -1.84 -4.17 -5.11
C ALA A 53 -2.36 -3.71 -3.74
N ILE A 54 -2.08 -2.48 -3.31
CA ILE A 54 -2.64 -1.92 -2.06
C ILE A 54 -4.17 -1.95 -2.03
N GLN A 55 -4.82 -1.97 -3.21
CA GLN A 55 -6.27 -2.12 -3.33
C GLN A 55 -6.80 -3.39 -2.63
N GLU A 56 -6.02 -4.47 -2.56
CA GLU A 56 -6.45 -5.73 -1.94
C GLU A 56 -6.64 -5.56 -0.43
N LEU A 57 -5.78 -4.78 0.22
CA LEU A 57 -5.92 -4.43 1.63
C LEU A 57 -7.21 -3.63 1.86
N PHE A 58 -7.48 -2.64 1.01
CA PHE A 58 -8.70 -1.84 1.11
C PHE A 58 -9.96 -2.65 0.80
N LYS A 59 -9.92 -3.57 -0.18
CA LYS A 59 -11.02 -4.50 -0.48
C LYS A 59 -11.36 -5.35 0.73
N ARG A 60 -10.35 -5.93 1.40
CA ARG A 60 -10.55 -6.72 2.62
C ARG A 60 -11.21 -5.92 3.74
N ILE A 61 -10.79 -4.67 3.97
CA ILE A 61 -11.41 -3.80 4.97
C ILE A 61 -12.86 -3.47 4.57
N SER A 62 -13.09 -3.14 3.30
CA SER A 62 -14.41 -2.83 2.76
C SER A 62 -15.39 -4.01 2.90
N GLU A 63 -14.93 -5.23 2.65
CA GLU A 63 -15.74 -6.45 2.83
C GLU A 63 -16.15 -6.66 4.29
N GLN A 64 -15.20 -6.53 5.23
CA GLN A 64 -15.47 -6.65 6.66
C GLN A 64 -16.41 -5.55 7.14
N PHE A 65 -16.16 -4.31 6.74
CA PHE A 65 -17.04 -3.18 7.05
C PHE A 65 -18.45 -3.43 6.52
N THR A 66 -18.57 -3.82 5.25
CA THR A 66 -19.86 -4.09 4.59
C THR A 66 -20.62 -5.19 5.33
N ALA A 67 -19.94 -6.26 5.78
CA ALA A 67 -20.57 -7.34 6.54
C ALA A 67 -21.13 -6.84 7.89
N MET A 68 -20.40 -5.98 8.60
CA MET A 68 -20.82 -5.41 9.88
C MET A 68 -21.94 -4.37 9.70
N PHE A 69 -21.78 -3.47 8.73
CA PHE A 69 -22.71 -2.39 8.44
C PHE A 69 -24.07 -2.92 7.96
N ARG A 70 -24.09 -3.95 7.10
CA ARG A 70 -25.33 -4.63 6.69
C ARG A 70 -26.14 -5.18 7.87
N ARG A 71 -25.47 -5.56 8.96
CA ARG A 71 -26.10 -6.06 10.19
C ARG A 71 -26.39 -4.96 11.20
N LYS A 72 -26.06 -3.70 10.87
CA LYS A 72 -26.09 -2.54 11.80
C LYS A 72 -25.36 -2.80 13.12
N ALA A 73 -24.35 -3.67 13.09
CA ALA A 73 -23.63 -4.07 14.29
C ALA A 73 -22.81 -2.88 14.82
N PHE A 74 -22.97 -2.55 16.11
CA PHE A 74 -22.31 -1.42 16.80
C PHE A 74 -22.59 -0.03 16.21
N LEU A 75 -23.54 0.11 15.27
CA LEU A 75 -23.80 1.38 14.59
C LEU A 75 -24.25 2.49 15.56
N HIS A 76 -25.00 2.13 16.61
CA HIS A 76 -25.49 3.05 17.63
C HIS A 76 -24.38 3.80 18.40
N TRP A 77 -23.16 3.25 18.49
CA TRP A 77 -22.04 3.96 19.11
C TRP A 77 -21.59 5.17 18.29
N TYR A 78 -21.79 5.13 16.99
CA TYR A 78 -21.40 6.21 16.10
C TYR A 78 -22.55 7.21 15.90
N THR A 79 -23.78 6.72 15.74
CA THR A 79 -24.94 7.60 15.61
C THR A 79 -25.26 8.33 16.92
N GLY A 80 -24.93 7.74 18.08
CA GLY A 80 -25.00 8.41 19.38
C GLY A 80 -24.08 9.63 19.52
N GLU A 81 -22.98 9.67 18.76
CA GLU A 81 -22.05 10.81 18.67
C GLU A 81 -22.43 11.80 17.55
N GLY A 82 -23.57 11.61 16.88
CA GLY A 82 -24.10 12.53 15.87
C GLY A 82 -23.70 12.23 14.42
N MET A 83 -23.11 11.05 14.12
CA MET A 83 -22.88 10.62 12.74
C MET A 83 -24.17 10.17 12.06
N ASP A 84 -24.35 10.53 10.78
CA ASP A 84 -25.48 10.08 9.98
C ASP A 84 -25.20 8.70 9.37
N GLU A 85 -26.17 7.77 9.46
CA GLU A 85 -26.06 6.40 8.96
C GLU A 85 -25.79 6.35 7.45
N ILE A 86 -26.46 7.22 6.69
CA ILE A 86 -26.44 7.17 5.22
C ILE A 86 -25.32 8.04 4.68
N GLY A 87 -25.21 9.29 5.15
CA GLY A 87 -24.21 10.24 4.67
C GLY A 87 -22.79 9.84 5.07
N SER A 88 -22.52 9.61 6.36
CA SER A 88 -21.14 9.47 6.82
C SER A 88 -20.51 8.12 6.50
N PHE A 89 -21.29 7.03 6.52
CA PHE A 89 -20.76 5.67 6.30
C PHE A 89 -20.69 5.26 4.84
N THR A 90 -21.56 5.81 3.99
CA THR A 90 -21.57 5.47 2.55
C THR A 90 -20.45 6.21 1.81
N VAL A 91 -20.11 7.43 2.22
CA VAL A 91 -19.07 8.25 1.58
C VAL A 91 -17.67 7.71 1.86
N GLY A 92 -17.44 7.11 3.04
CA GLY A 92 -16.15 6.49 3.39
C GLY A 92 -15.81 5.19 2.64
N LEU A 93 -16.79 4.57 1.98
CA LEU A 93 -16.63 3.30 1.26
C LEU A 93 -16.21 3.44 -0.20
N VAL A 94 -16.21 4.66 -0.75
CA VAL A 94 -15.81 4.90 -2.15
C VAL A 94 -14.29 4.86 -2.23
N VAL A 95 -13.72 3.64 -2.23
CA VAL A 95 -12.45 3.41 -2.92
C VAL A 95 -12.81 3.45 -4.41
N PRO A 96 -12.37 4.44 -5.18
CA PRO A 96 -12.68 4.46 -6.60
C PRO A 96 -12.08 3.21 -7.22
N ASN A 97 -12.93 2.28 -7.67
CA ASN A 97 -12.49 1.27 -8.61
C ASN A 97 -12.25 2.01 -9.93
N TYR A 98 -10.99 2.30 -10.24
CA TYR A 98 -10.55 2.63 -11.59
C TYR A 98 -10.41 1.34 -12.39
#